data_AF-A0A9R1C839-F1
#
_entry.id   AF-A0A9R1C839-F1
#
_cell.length_a   1.000
_cell.length_b   1.000
_cell.length_c   1.000
_cell.angle_alpha   90.00
_cell.angle_beta   90.00
_cell.angle_gamma   90.00
#
_symmetry.space_group_name_H-M   'P 1'
#
loop_
_entity.id
_entity.type
_entity.pdbx_description
1 polymer ?
#
loop_
_entity_poly.entity_id
_entity_poly.type
_entity_poly.pdbx_seq_one_letter_code
_entity_poly.pdbx_strand_id
1 'polypeptide(L)'
;MTIIRRIRETDNRRIAEIIRCVFDEFDMPKTHTVYDDPDTDRQYELFRDEPLSVLWVAEADGKVIGTCGVYPTAGLPKGWCEIVKFYVDSNARGKSIGNQLFAKALSSARYLGYTTAYLETFPQFGGAVRMYERYGFEALDHQIGNSGHTATSIWMTKKLCEADFADADMEWEVLSTQNIIHRPHLDAYCERVKLPNGKIYDEFYHLHFAPVVCIVAETPDGKLIMERQYRHAVREVLTEIPAGIVEDGEDPLTAAKRELSEETGYGSDDWQPLSVEYAQGGVQDNKMYSFLARNAIPVGDRHLDSTEDISVHLIDKEEVLGMLVRGDISQAPLSPALWKYFALYTDLLR
;
A
#
# COMPACT_ATOMS: atom_id res chain seq x y z
N MET A 1 -13.98 31.18 -7.57
CA MET A 1 -14.35 29.78 -7.91
C MET A 1 -13.61 28.88 -6.94
N THR A 2 -14.27 27.89 -6.34
CA THR A 2 -13.60 26.96 -5.39
C THR A 2 -12.96 25.81 -6.14
N ILE A 3 -11.71 25.49 -5.82
CA ILE A 3 -10.94 24.40 -6.39
C ILE A 3 -10.59 23.41 -5.28
N ILE A 4 -10.69 22.10 -5.55
CA ILE A 4 -10.20 21.05 -4.65
C ILE A 4 -8.95 20.46 -5.29
N ARG A 5 -7.84 20.49 -4.56
CA ARG A 5 -6.52 20.01 -5.01
C ARG A 5 -5.77 19.35 -3.86
N ARG A 6 -4.70 18.60 -4.17
CA ARG A 6 -3.80 18.07 -3.14
C ARG A 6 -3.13 19.23 -2.39
N ILE A 7 -2.76 18.95 -1.14
CA ILE A 7 -1.94 19.85 -0.31
C ILE A 7 -0.61 20.18 -1.01
N ARG A 8 -0.12 21.40 -0.79
CA ARG A 8 1.23 21.87 -1.13
C ARG A 8 1.92 22.31 0.16
N GLU A 9 3.25 22.34 0.14
CA GLU A 9 4.06 22.80 1.28
C GLU A 9 3.62 24.19 1.79
N THR A 10 3.29 25.11 0.88
CA THR A 10 2.81 26.46 1.20
C THR A 10 1.48 26.50 1.95
N ASP A 11 0.71 25.40 1.98
CA ASP A 11 -0.59 25.34 2.64
C ASP A 11 -0.49 25.01 4.14
N ASN A 12 0.64 24.44 4.61
CA ASN A 12 0.82 23.95 5.98
C ASN A 12 0.37 24.96 7.04
N ARG A 13 0.92 26.19 6.95
CA ARG A 13 0.61 27.25 7.91
C ARG A 13 -0.88 27.56 7.95
N ARG A 14 -1.51 27.64 6.78
CA ARG A 14 -2.92 28.03 6.69
C ARG A 14 -3.85 26.93 7.18
N ILE A 15 -3.51 25.66 6.95
CA ILE A 15 -4.27 24.52 7.47
C ILE A 15 -4.19 24.47 8.99
N ALA A 16 -2.99 24.61 9.57
CA ALA A 16 -2.78 24.66 11.02
C ALA A 16 -3.58 25.80 11.67
N GLU A 17 -3.59 26.98 11.05
CA GLU A 17 -4.44 28.11 11.46
C GLU A 17 -5.93 27.73 11.48
N ILE A 18 -6.45 27.10 10.42
CA ILE A 18 -7.86 26.69 10.34
C ILE A 18 -8.20 25.71 11.47
N ILE A 19 -7.37 24.67 11.68
CA ILE A 19 -7.58 23.67 12.72
C ILE A 19 -7.66 24.33 14.09
N ARG A 20 -6.66 25.16 14.45
CA ARG A 20 -6.59 25.83 15.74
C ARG A 20 -7.75 26.82 15.95
N CYS A 21 -8.11 27.58 14.92
CA CYS A 21 -9.26 28.49 14.98
C CYS A 21 -10.58 27.74 15.23
N VAL A 22 -10.78 26.56 14.63
CA VAL A 22 -11.98 25.74 14.89
C VAL A 22 -11.99 25.25 16.34
N PHE A 23 -10.85 24.79 16.87
CA PHE A 23 -10.75 24.37 18.26
C PHE A 23 -11.04 25.52 19.24
N ASP A 24 -10.50 26.72 18.96
CA ASP A 24 -10.76 27.92 19.77
C ASP A 24 -12.23 28.37 19.67
N GLU A 25 -12.85 28.30 18.49
CA GLU A 25 -14.26 28.67 18.26
C GLU A 25 -15.23 27.81 19.10
N PHE A 26 -14.94 26.52 19.23
CA PHE A 26 -15.80 25.56 19.93
C PHE A 26 -15.36 25.27 21.37
N ASP A 27 -14.33 25.95 21.89
CA ASP A 27 -13.75 25.73 23.22
C ASP A 27 -13.34 24.26 23.46
N MET A 28 -12.62 23.70 22.50
CA MET A 28 -12.19 22.29 22.51
C MET A 28 -10.95 22.05 23.38
N PRO A 29 -10.78 20.85 23.95
CA PRO A 29 -9.53 20.45 24.59
C PRO A 29 -8.35 20.64 23.63
N LYS A 30 -7.26 21.21 24.13
CA LYS A 30 -6.06 21.53 23.32
C LYS A 30 -4.92 20.53 23.50
N THR A 31 -4.96 19.72 24.56
CA THR A 31 -3.93 18.75 24.92
C THR A 31 -4.33 17.36 24.48
N HIS A 32 -3.40 16.59 23.91
CA HIS A 32 -3.66 15.25 23.35
C HIS A 32 -4.71 15.27 22.24
N THR A 33 -4.61 16.27 21.37
CA THR A 33 -5.52 16.47 20.23
C THR A 33 -4.71 16.88 19.00
N VAL A 34 -5.38 17.05 17.86
CA VAL A 34 -4.73 17.67 16.69
C VAL A 34 -4.25 19.12 16.95
N TYR A 35 -4.66 19.78 18.03
CA TYR A 35 -4.24 21.16 18.31
C TYR A 35 -2.75 21.27 18.68
N ASP A 36 -2.28 20.38 19.55
CA ASP A 36 -0.90 20.31 20.06
C ASP A 36 -0.04 19.26 19.36
N ASP A 37 -0.62 18.49 18.45
CA ASP A 37 0.07 17.53 17.60
C ASP A 37 1.18 18.22 16.76
N PRO A 38 2.46 17.80 16.88
CA PRO A 38 3.57 18.35 16.10
C PRO A 38 3.35 18.24 14.58
N ASP A 39 2.63 17.22 14.13
CA ASP A 39 2.40 17.02 12.70
C ASP A 39 1.43 18.05 12.13
N THR A 40 0.63 18.74 12.96
CA THR A 40 -0.34 19.75 12.51
C THR A 40 0.30 20.90 11.74
N ASP A 41 1.56 21.24 12.02
CA ASP A 41 2.29 22.28 11.29
C ASP A 41 3.04 21.73 10.05
N ARG A 42 3.07 20.41 9.84
CA ARG A 42 3.86 19.72 8.79
C ARG A 42 3.04 18.70 7.99
N GLN A 43 1.78 19.06 7.71
CA GLN A 43 0.82 18.18 7.05
C GLN A 43 1.25 17.79 5.63
N TYR A 44 1.92 18.67 4.88
CA TYR A 44 2.41 18.34 3.54
C TYR A 44 3.42 17.21 3.59
N GLU A 45 4.40 17.29 4.48
CA GLU A 45 5.45 16.30 4.67
C GLU A 45 4.86 14.97 5.14
N LEU A 46 3.97 15.01 6.14
CA LEU A 46 3.28 13.83 6.66
C LEU A 46 2.60 13.02 5.54
N PHE A 47 1.81 13.68 4.69
CA PHE A 47 1.08 13.01 3.61
C PHE A 47 1.92 12.74 2.35
N ARG A 48 3.05 13.43 2.17
CA ARG A 48 4.01 13.13 1.10
C ARG A 48 4.76 11.84 1.42
N ASP A 49 5.16 11.67 2.68
CA ASP A 49 6.02 10.58 3.12
C ASP A 49 5.23 9.31 3.47
N GLU A 50 3.91 9.41 3.68
CA GLU A 50 3.02 8.29 3.97
C GLU A 50 2.34 7.72 2.71
N PRO A 51 2.69 6.48 2.28
CA PRO A 51 2.01 5.79 1.19
C PRO A 51 0.54 5.53 1.51
N LEU A 52 -0.29 5.38 0.49
CA LEU A 52 -1.74 5.16 0.65
C LEU A 52 -2.48 6.27 1.41
N SER A 53 -1.88 7.46 1.55
CA SER A 53 -2.54 8.62 2.14
C SER A 53 -2.87 9.70 1.09
N VAL A 54 -3.79 10.60 1.41
CA VAL A 54 -4.00 11.85 0.65
C VAL A 54 -4.65 12.92 1.50
N LEU A 55 -4.18 14.17 1.37
CA LEU A 55 -4.83 15.34 1.96
C LEU A 55 -5.32 16.29 0.86
N TRP A 56 -6.63 16.53 0.85
CA TRP A 56 -7.27 17.47 -0.07
C TRP A 56 -7.48 18.81 0.61
N VAL A 57 -7.16 19.89 -0.10
CA VAL A 57 -7.44 21.27 0.31
C VAL A 57 -8.48 21.88 -0.62
N ALA A 58 -9.42 22.62 -0.04
CA ALA A 58 -10.31 23.50 -0.77
C ALA A 58 -9.71 24.91 -0.77
N GLU A 59 -9.56 25.48 -1.97
CA GLU A 59 -9.03 26.83 -2.19
C GLU A 59 -10.10 27.71 -2.85
N ALA A 60 -10.30 28.91 -2.33
CA ALA A 60 -11.04 29.97 -3.02
C ALA A 60 -10.29 31.29 -2.91
N ASP A 61 -10.26 32.04 -4.00
CA ASP A 61 -9.63 33.37 -4.08
C ASP A 61 -8.17 33.36 -3.59
N GLY A 62 -7.42 32.30 -3.94
CA GLY A 62 -6.02 32.11 -3.57
C GLY A 62 -5.78 31.69 -2.12
N LYS A 63 -6.84 31.42 -1.34
CA LYS A 63 -6.74 31.08 0.09
C LYS A 63 -7.32 29.70 0.36
N VAL A 64 -6.60 28.90 1.15
CA VAL A 64 -7.13 27.64 1.68
C VAL A 64 -8.24 27.94 2.70
N ILE A 65 -9.38 27.27 2.50
CA ILE A 65 -10.61 27.45 3.26
C ILE A 65 -11.15 26.14 3.86
N GLY A 66 -10.51 25.01 3.61
CA GLY A 66 -10.83 23.76 4.27
C GLY A 66 -9.93 22.62 3.81
N THR A 67 -9.97 21.53 4.55
CA THR A 67 -9.17 20.33 4.33
C THR A 67 -9.92 19.06 4.73
N CYS A 68 -9.57 17.93 4.11
CA CYS A 68 -10.02 16.59 4.48
C CYS A 68 -9.07 15.55 3.87
N GLY A 69 -8.65 14.56 4.66
CA GLY A 69 -7.69 13.56 4.23
C GLY A 69 -8.11 12.13 4.53
N VAL A 70 -7.34 11.20 3.96
CA VAL A 70 -7.37 9.77 4.22
C VAL A 70 -5.98 9.39 4.72
N TYR A 71 -5.89 8.72 5.86
CA TYR A 71 -4.61 8.36 6.46
C TYR A 71 -4.64 6.93 7.03
N PRO A 72 -3.59 6.11 6.84
CA PRO A 72 -3.45 4.79 7.44
C PRO A 72 -3.02 4.89 8.92
N THR A 73 -3.88 5.42 9.78
CA THR A 73 -3.57 5.60 11.21
C THR A 73 -3.12 4.28 11.85
N ALA A 74 -2.02 4.34 12.61
CA ALA A 74 -1.44 3.18 13.28
C ALA A 74 -2.48 2.45 14.14
N GLY A 75 -2.41 1.12 14.18
CA GLY A 75 -3.31 0.28 15.00
C GLY A 75 -4.71 0.03 14.39
N LEU A 76 -5.05 0.62 13.25
CA LEU A 76 -6.26 0.25 12.52
C LEU A 76 -6.16 -1.17 11.93
N PRO A 77 -7.27 -1.92 11.81
CA PRO A 77 -7.26 -3.23 11.16
C PRO A 77 -6.82 -3.15 9.69
N LYS A 78 -6.31 -4.26 9.14
CA LYS A 78 -5.90 -4.32 7.73
C LYS A 78 -7.06 -3.92 6.81
N GLY A 79 -6.77 -3.03 5.86
CA GLY A 79 -7.76 -2.50 4.90
C GLY A 79 -8.56 -1.30 5.42
N TRP A 80 -8.34 -0.85 6.66
CA TRP A 80 -8.98 0.33 7.21
C TRP A 80 -8.12 1.58 7.00
N CYS A 81 -8.79 2.73 6.84
CA CYS A 81 -8.19 4.05 6.88
C CYS A 81 -8.98 4.96 7.82
N GLU A 82 -8.35 6.03 8.29
CA GLU A 82 -9.03 7.10 9.00
C GLU A 82 -9.32 8.28 8.06
N ILE A 83 -10.52 8.86 8.16
CA ILE A 83 -10.83 10.17 7.60
C ILE A 83 -10.35 11.23 8.57
N VAL A 84 -9.24 11.88 8.21
CA VAL A 84 -8.52 12.79 9.10
C VAL A 84 -8.60 14.23 8.63
N LYS A 85 -8.20 15.14 9.52
CA LYS A 85 -7.94 16.55 9.20
C LYS A 85 -9.13 17.22 8.49
N PHE A 86 -10.35 16.86 8.87
CA PHE A 86 -11.56 17.42 8.28
C PHE A 86 -11.97 18.73 8.96
N TYR A 87 -11.55 19.86 8.39
CA TYR A 87 -11.80 21.19 8.93
C TYR A 87 -12.19 22.16 7.83
N VAL A 88 -13.18 23.03 8.10
CA VAL A 88 -13.63 24.07 7.17
C VAL A 88 -13.65 25.41 7.90
N ASP A 89 -13.02 26.40 7.30
CA ASP A 89 -12.99 27.78 7.80
C ASP A 89 -14.42 28.29 8.01
N SER A 90 -14.65 28.98 9.13
CA SER A 90 -15.97 29.48 9.50
C SER A 90 -16.61 30.37 8.42
N ASN A 91 -15.80 31.17 7.70
CA ASN A 91 -16.26 32.05 6.62
C ASN A 91 -16.65 31.29 5.33
N ALA A 92 -16.35 29.99 5.26
CA ALA A 92 -16.60 29.11 4.13
C ALA A 92 -17.70 28.06 4.40
N ARG A 93 -18.23 27.98 5.63
CA ARG A 93 -19.31 27.04 5.96
C ARG A 93 -20.61 27.39 5.22
N GLY A 94 -21.48 26.39 5.03
CA GLY A 94 -22.76 26.55 4.33
C GLY A 94 -22.66 26.57 2.79
N LYS A 95 -21.47 26.53 2.20
CA LYS A 95 -21.24 26.51 0.73
C LYS A 95 -20.99 25.09 0.17
N SER A 96 -21.44 24.05 0.87
CA SER A 96 -21.22 22.63 0.55
C SER A 96 -19.75 22.19 0.43
N ILE A 97 -18.78 23.02 0.84
CA ILE A 97 -17.35 22.71 0.75
C ILE A 97 -17.00 21.46 1.57
N GLY A 98 -17.52 21.36 2.79
CA GLY A 98 -17.31 20.19 3.64
C GLY A 98 -17.79 18.89 2.99
N ASN A 99 -18.98 18.91 2.37
CA ASN A 99 -19.50 17.75 1.63
C ASN A 99 -18.60 17.38 0.44
N GLN A 100 -18.11 18.36 -0.33
CA GLN A 100 -17.26 18.08 -1.49
C GLN A 100 -15.90 17.50 -1.08
N LEU A 101 -15.27 18.06 -0.04
CA LEU A 101 -14.02 17.55 0.52
C LEU A 101 -14.20 16.12 1.05
N PHE A 102 -15.25 15.88 1.83
CA PHE A 102 -15.53 14.57 2.41
C PHE A 102 -15.83 13.51 1.35
N ALA A 103 -16.64 13.84 0.33
CA ALA A 103 -16.89 12.96 -0.80
C ALA A 103 -15.60 12.63 -1.57
N LYS A 104 -14.71 13.61 -1.77
CA LYS A 104 -13.42 13.41 -2.42
C LYS A 104 -12.50 12.51 -1.59
N ALA A 105 -12.47 12.68 -0.27
CA ALA A 105 -11.73 11.82 0.65
C ALA A 105 -12.25 10.37 0.59
N LEU A 106 -13.57 10.14 0.72
CA LEU A 106 -14.16 8.81 0.61
C LEU A 106 -13.91 8.14 -0.76
N SER A 107 -14.00 8.90 -1.85
CA SER A 107 -13.65 8.38 -3.17
C SER A 107 -12.18 7.98 -3.24
N SER A 108 -11.30 8.79 -2.65
CA SER A 108 -9.86 8.50 -2.61
C SER A 108 -9.57 7.27 -1.75
N ALA A 109 -10.24 7.11 -0.61
CA ALA A 109 -10.09 5.93 0.23
C ALA A 109 -10.40 4.64 -0.56
N ARG A 110 -11.46 4.64 -1.36
CA ARG A 110 -11.77 3.53 -2.28
C ARG A 110 -10.70 3.31 -3.33
N TYR A 111 -10.23 4.38 -3.98
CA TYR A 111 -9.19 4.27 -5.02
C TYR A 111 -7.83 3.82 -4.46
N LEU A 112 -7.55 4.11 -3.19
CA LEU A 112 -6.36 3.66 -2.48
C LEU A 112 -6.50 2.22 -1.95
N GLY A 113 -7.65 1.57 -2.20
CA GLY A 113 -7.87 0.16 -1.87
C GLY A 113 -8.39 -0.10 -0.45
N TYR A 114 -8.79 0.93 0.29
CA TYR A 114 -9.37 0.74 1.63
C TYR A 114 -10.78 0.16 1.54
N THR A 115 -11.04 -0.83 2.39
CA THR A 115 -12.32 -1.53 2.50
C THR A 115 -13.23 -0.89 3.55
N THR A 116 -12.65 -0.14 4.49
CA THR A 116 -13.39 0.52 5.59
C THR A 116 -12.80 1.90 5.88
N ALA A 117 -13.68 2.90 6.06
CA ALA A 117 -13.32 4.21 6.58
C ALA A 117 -13.73 4.31 8.04
N TYR A 118 -12.81 4.78 8.87
CA TYR A 118 -12.97 5.10 10.28
C TYR A 118 -12.89 6.62 10.47
N LEU A 119 -13.52 7.15 11.50
CA LEU A 119 -13.30 8.54 11.92
C LEU A 119 -13.52 8.71 13.41
N GLU A 120 -12.87 9.73 13.95
CA GLU A 120 -13.04 10.20 15.32
C GLU A 120 -13.55 11.65 15.33
N THR A 121 -14.41 12.00 16.27
CA THR A 121 -14.94 13.36 16.39
C THR A 121 -15.40 13.70 17.81
N PHE A 122 -15.66 14.98 18.04
CA PHE A 122 -16.27 15.50 19.26
C PHE A 122 -17.79 15.65 19.12
N PRO A 123 -18.57 15.46 20.20
CA PRO A 123 -20.01 15.75 20.23
C PRO A 123 -20.37 17.20 19.82
N GLN A 124 -19.48 18.14 20.09
CA GLN A 124 -19.62 19.57 19.77
C GLN A 124 -19.66 19.81 18.26
N PHE A 125 -19.11 18.89 17.46
CA PHE A 125 -19.19 18.92 15.99
C PHE A 125 -20.46 18.23 15.45
N GLY A 126 -21.61 18.41 16.11
CA GLY A 126 -22.86 17.72 15.74
C GLY A 126 -23.33 17.93 14.29
N GLY A 127 -22.95 19.04 13.65
CA GLY A 127 -23.19 19.25 12.21
C GLY A 127 -22.42 18.27 11.32
N ALA A 128 -21.19 17.93 11.70
CA ALA A 128 -20.35 16.95 11.03
C ALA A 128 -20.82 15.52 11.33
N VAL A 129 -21.18 15.22 12.59
CA VAL A 129 -21.76 13.90 12.97
C VAL A 129 -22.96 13.55 12.10
N ARG A 130 -23.94 14.47 11.97
CA ARG A 130 -25.09 14.28 11.07
C ARG A 130 -24.72 14.12 9.60
N MET A 131 -23.59 14.71 9.18
CA MET A 131 -23.09 14.53 7.82
C MET A 131 -22.56 13.11 7.65
N TYR A 132 -21.75 12.60 8.59
CA TYR A 132 -21.21 11.25 8.56
C TYR A 132 -22.33 10.20 8.51
N GLU A 133 -23.35 10.35 9.37
CA GLU A 133 -24.55 9.49 9.36
C GLU A 133 -25.23 9.45 7.98
N ARG A 134 -25.38 10.60 7.29
CA ARG A 134 -25.93 10.65 5.93
C ARG A 134 -25.06 9.97 4.88
N TYR A 135 -23.74 9.94 5.09
CA TYR A 135 -22.82 9.15 4.27
C TYR A 135 -22.86 7.66 4.64
N GLY A 136 -23.67 7.25 5.63
CA GLY A 136 -23.80 5.87 6.07
C GLY A 136 -22.63 5.40 6.92
N PHE A 137 -22.10 6.30 7.76
CA PHE A 137 -21.25 5.90 8.89
C PHE A 137 -22.12 5.45 10.06
N GLU A 138 -21.67 4.41 10.75
CA GLU A 138 -22.30 3.82 11.92
C GLU A 138 -21.42 4.07 13.15
N ALA A 139 -22.04 4.33 14.31
CA ALA A 139 -21.31 4.59 15.54
C ALA A 139 -20.64 3.31 16.08
N LEU A 140 -19.51 3.49 16.77
CA LEU A 140 -18.78 2.45 17.48
C LEU A 140 -18.77 2.76 18.99
N ASP A 141 -18.69 1.72 19.81
CA ASP A 141 -18.70 1.85 21.27
C ASP A 141 -17.32 2.20 21.87
N HIS A 142 -16.25 2.08 21.06
CA HIS A 142 -14.88 2.34 21.49
C HIS A 142 -14.01 2.83 20.32
N GLN A 143 -12.87 3.45 20.66
CA GLN A 143 -11.85 3.85 19.72
C GLN A 143 -11.20 2.63 19.04
N ILE A 144 -10.87 2.77 17.76
CA ILE A 144 -10.08 1.80 17.01
C ILE A 144 -8.87 2.54 16.45
N GLY A 145 -7.70 1.91 16.50
CA GLY A 145 -6.45 2.56 16.13
C GLY A 145 -5.77 3.24 17.30
N ASN A 146 -4.66 3.89 16.99
CA ASN A 146 -3.75 4.54 17.92
C ASN A 146 -3.30 5.87 17.32
N SER A 147 -4.28 6.77 17.11
CA SER A 147 -4.06 8.13 16.61
C SER A 147 -3.27 9.00 17.60
N GLY A 148 -3.11 8.57 18.86
CA GLY A 148 -2.55 9.37 19.94
C GLY A 148 -3.49 10.48 20.44
N HIS A 149 -4.64 10.67 19.81
CA HIS A 149 -5.67 11.63 20.22
C HIS A 149 -6.69 10.91 21.09
N THR A 150 -6.72 11.22 22.38
CA THR A 150 -7.56 10.53 23.37
C THR A 150 -8.75 11.37 23.84
N ALA A 151 -8.85 12.62 23.39
CA ALA A 151 -9.92 13.54 23.80
C ALA A 151 -11.23 13.33 23.02
N THR A 152 -11.18 12.68 21.85
CA THR A 152 -12.34 12.35 21.01
C THR A 152 -13.22 11.31 21.72
N SER A 153 -14.55 11.41 21.53
CA SER A 153 -15.50 10.54 22.23
C SER A 153 -16.64 10.01 21.36
N ILE A 154 -16.61 10.33 20.06
CA ILE A 154 -17.47 9.70 19.05
C ILE A 154 -16.55 9.04 18.03
N TRP A 155 -16.79 7.77 17.78
CA TRP A 155 -16.08 6.97 16.80
C TRP A 155 -17.10 6.39 15.83
N MET A 156 -16.79 6.41 14.54
CA MET A 156 -17.70 5.90 13.53
C MET A 156 -16.96 5.15 12.44
N THR A 157 -17.63 4.19 11.81
CA THR A 157 -17.08 3.40 10.72
C THR A 157 -18.04 3.29 9.54
N LYS A 158 -17.49 3.06 8.36
CA LYS A 158 -18.23 2.81 7.13
C LYS A 158 -17.50 1.80 6.25
N LYS A 159 -18.18 0.71 5.88
CA LYS A 159 -17.72 -0.18 4.80
C LYS A 159 -17.71 0.59 3.47
N LEU A 160 -16.59 0.56 2.77
CA LEU A 160 -16.35 1.26 1.50
C LEU A 160 -16.47 0.34 0.27
N CYS A 161 -16.23 -0.95 0.43
CA CYS A 161 -16.36 -1.95 -0.63
C CYS A 161 -17.72 -2.67 -0.55
N GLU A 162 -18.41 -2.77 -1.68
CA GLU A 162 -19.65 -3.53 -1.85
C GLU A 162 -19.41 -4.96 -2.35
N ALA A 163 -18.20 -5.27 -2.84
CA ALA A 163 -17.84 -6.62 -3.25
C ALA A 163 -17.66 -7.50 -2.01
N ASP A 164 -18.71 -8.24 -1.69
CA ASP A 164 -18.72 -9.28 -0.65
C ASP A 164 -18.64 -10.64 -1.36
N PHE A 165 -17.42 -11.16 -1.52
CA PHE A 165 -17.22 -12.51 -2.01
C PHE A 165 -17.32 -13.46 -0.81
N ALA A 166 -18.45 -14.17 -0.68
CA ALA A 166 -18.60 -15.17 0.36
C ALA A 166 -17.76 -16.41 -0.01
N ASP A 167 -16.58 -16.52 0.57
CA ASP A 167 -15.59 -17.56 0.22
C ASP A 167 -15.99 -18.97 0.68
N ALA A 168 -16.74 -19.09 1.77
CA ALA A 168 -17.06 -20.36 2.44
C ALA A 168 -17.78 -21.37 1.52
N ASP A 169 -18.55 -20.90 0.53
CA ASP A 169 -19.27 -21.75 -0.41
C ASP A 169 -18.43 -22.13 -1.66
N MET A 170 -17.17 -21.69 -1.72
CA MET A 170 -16.26 -21.93 -2.86
C MET A 170 -15.11 -22.89 -2.55
N GLU A 171 -14.89 -23.26 -1.29
CA GLU A 171 -13.76 -24.12 -0.87
C GLU A 171 -13.89 -25.58 -1.35
N TRP A 172 -12.78 -26.16 -1.77
CA TRP A 172 -12.71 -27.56 -2.21
C TRP A 172 -12.16 -28.43 -1.07
N GLU A 173 -12.71 -29.63 -0.92
CA GLU A 173 -12.23 -30.62 0.05
C GLU A 173 -11.17 -31.52 -0.63
N VAL A 174 -9.94 -31.54 -0.10
CA VAL A 174 -8.89 -32.46 -0.58
C VAL A 174 -9.14 -33.86 0.00
N LEU A 175 -9.40 -34.83 -0.87
CA LEU A 175 -9.70 -36.22 -0.50
C LEU A 175 -8.44 -37.10 -0.46
N SER A 176 -7.46 -36.83 -1.32
CA SER A 176 -6.15 -37.49 -1.28
C SER A 176 -5.11 -36.72 -2.08
N THR A 177 -3.85 -36.78 -1.65
CA THR A 177 -2.70 -36.13 -2.30
C THR A 177 -1.64 -37.16 -2.64
N GLN A 178 -1.09 -37.09 -3.85
CA GLN A 178 0.02 -37.92 -4.31
C GLN A 178 1.13 -37.03 -4.87
N ASN A 179 2.35 -37.15 -4.35
CA ASN A 179 3.54 -36.57 -4.99
C ASN A 179 3.95 -37.46 -6.18
N ILE A 180 3.87 -36.92 -7.39
CA ILE A 180 4.17 -37.63 -8.64
C ILE A 180 5.56 -37.31 -9.19
N ILE A 181 6.16 -36.18 -8.78
CA ILE A 181 7.53 -35.79 -9.13
C ILE A 181 8.17 -35.20 -7.88
N HIS A 182 9.31 -35.76 -7.48
CA HIS A 182 10.14 -35.23 -6.39
C HIS A 182 11.59 -35.09 -6.88
N ARG A 183 12.05 -33.85 -7.08
CA ARG A 183 13.39 -33.51 -7.58
C ARG A 183 13.90 -32.25 -6.85
N PRO A 184 15.22 -31.97 -6.91
CA PRO A 184 15.74 -30.71 -6.38
C PRO A 184 14.99 -29.52 -6.97
N HIS A 185 14.41 -28.68 -6.09
CA HIS A 185 13.64 -27.48 -6.42
C HIS A 185 12.34 -27.69 -7.24
N LEU A 186 11.85 -28.92 -7.35
CA LEU A 186 10.59 -29.22 -8.03
C LEU A 186 9.86 -30.39 -7.39
N ASP A 187 8.70 -30.09 -6.83
CA ASP A 187 7.69 -31.07 -6.46
C ASP A 187 6.43 -30.86 -7.32
N ALA A 188 5.81 -31.97 -7.75
CA ALA A 188 4.52 -31.94 -8.44
C ALA A 188 3.55 -32.92 -7.78
N TYR A 189 2.34 -32.46 -7.53
CA TYR A 189 1.31 -33.22 -6.85
C TYR A 189 0.11 -33.47 -7.76
N CYS A 190 -0.54 -34.61 -7.56
CA CYS A 190 -1.84 -34.95 -8.09
C CYS A 190 -2.79 -35.14 -6.90
N GLU A 191 -3.88 -34.37 -6.88
CA GLU A 191 -4.87 -34.41 -5.82
C GLU A 191 -6.23 -34.83 -6.34
N ARG A 192 -6.91 -35.64 -5.54
CA ARG A 192 -8.33 -35.93 -5.70
C ARG A 192 -9.09 -34.99 -4.80
N VAL A 193 -9.99 -34.21 -5.38
CA VAL A 193 -10.69 -33.12 -4.69
C VAL A 193 -12.19 -33.23 -4.89
N LYS A 194 -12.96 -32.72 -3.93
CA LYS A 194 -14.41 -32.61 -4.00
C LYS A 194 -14.79 -31.14 -4.02
N LEU A 195 -15.50 -30.75 -5.08
CA LEU A 195 -15.98 -29.39 -5.29
C LEU A 195 -17.17 -29.06 -4.37
N PRO A 196 -17.51 -27.77 -4.16
CA PRO A 196 -18.65 -27.36 -3.35
C PRO A 196 -20.00 -27.99 -3.75
N ASN A 197 -20.18 -28.27 -5.04
CA ASN A 197 -21.39 -28.92 -5.57
C ASN A 197 -21.41 -30.45 -5.35
N GLY A 198 -20.44 -31.00 -4.63
CA GLY A 198 -20.29 -32.44 -4.35
C GLY A 198 -19.68 -33.26 -5.48
N LYS A 199 -19.39 -32.67 -6.65
CA LYS A 199 -18.68 -33.35 -7.74
C LYS A 199 -17.26 -33.68 -7.28
N ILE A 200 -16.80 -34.89 -7.63
CA ILE A 200 -15.41 -35.30 -7.42
C ILE A 200 -14.63 -34.99 -8.70
N TYR A 201 -13.46 -34.39 -8.53
CA TYR A 201 -12.44 -34.24 -9.55
C TYR A 201 -11.24 -35.08 -9.16
N ASP A 202 -11.01 -36.14 -9.93
CA ASP A 202 -10.07 -37.20 -9.54
C ASP A 202 -8.60 -36.80 -9.68
N GLU A 203 -8.28 -35.84 -10.56
CA GLU A 203 -6.91 -35.42 -10.87
C GLU A 203 -6.82 -33.90 -11.03
N PHE A 204 -6.45 -33.21 -9.95
CA PHE A 204 -6.00 -31.82 -9.96
C PHE A 204 -4.48 -31.78 -9.77
N TYR A 205 -3.76 -31.08 -10.64
CA TYR A 205 -2.31 -31.00 -10.58
C TYR A 205 -1.84 -29.63 -10.13
N HIS A 206 -0.88 -29.61 -9.21
CA HIS A 206 -0.18 -28.39 -8.83
C HIS A 206 1.31 -28.65 -8.63
N LEU A 207 2.10 -27.59 -8.78
CA LEU A 207 3.53 -27.56 -8.57
C LEU A 207 3.81 -26.89 -7.23
N HIS A 208 4.79 -27.42 -6.54
CA HIS A 208 5.33 -26.83 -5.33
C HIS A 208 6.73 -26.29 -5.59
N PHE A 209 6.90 -25.01 -5.27
CA PHE A 209 8.17 -24.30 -5.35
C PHE A 209 8.45 -23.61 -4.02
N ALA A 210 9.74 -23.38 -3.74
CA ALA A 210 10.12 -22.55 -2.60
C ALA A 210 9.61 -21.11 -2.77
N PRO A 211 9.32 -20.38 -1.69
CA PRO A 211 8.99 -18.97 -1.78
C PRO A 211 10.15 -18.15 -2.36
N VAL A 212 9.83 -17.02 -2.97
CA VAL A 212 10.81 -16.14 -3.64
C VAL A 212 10.63 -14.71 -3.14
N VAL A 213 11.74 -13.97 -3.04
CA VAL A 213 11.76 -12.54 -2.77
C VAL A 213 12.07 -11.76 -4.04
N CYS A 214 11.50 -10.57 -4.18
CA CYS A 214 11.74 -9.65 -5.28
C CYS A 214 11.99 -8.25 -4.73
N ILE A 215 13.04 -7.57 -5.17
CA ILE A 215 13.49 -6.32 -4.56
C ILE A 215 13.42 -5.17 -5.56
N VAL A 216 12.55 -4.19 -5.32
CA VAL A 216 12.64 -2.89 -5.99
C VAL A 216 13.67 -2.06 -5.21
N ALA A 217 14.90 -1.97 -5.72
CA ALA A 217 15.97 -1.21 -5.08
C ALA A 217 16.19 0.14 -5.76
N GLU A 218 16.11 1.22 -4.99
CA GLU A 218 16.31 2.60 -5.44
C GLU A 218 17.57 3.20 -4.80
N THR A 219 18.49 3.70 -5.63
CA THR A 219 19.72 4.38 -5.19
C THR A 219 19.44 5.80 -4.67
N PRO A 220 20.37 6.43 -3.92
CA PRO A 220 20.18 7.81 -3.44
C PRO A 220 19.98 8.87 -4.54
N ASP A 221 20.50 8.63 -5.76
CA ASP A 221 20.28 9.46 -6.93
C ASP A 221 19.02 9.10 -7.73
N GLY A 222 18.20 8.19 -7.21
CA GLY A 222 16.88 7.86 -7.74
C GLY A 222 16.89 6.88 -8.92
N LYS A 223 17.97 6.12 -9.14
CA LYS A 223 18.00 5.05 -10.15
C LYS A 223 17.48 3.74 -9.55
N LEU A 224 16.87 2.90 -10.39
CA LEU A 224 16.49 1.55 -10.02
C LEU A 224 17.58 0.56 -10.40
N ILE A 225 17.86 -0.38 -9.50
CA ILE A 225 18.77 -1.50 -9.76
C ILE A 225 17.99 -2.58 -10.51
N MET A 226 18.41 -2.83 -11.73
CA MET A 226 17.79 -3.77 -12.67
C MET A 226 18.81 -4.80 -13.12
N GLU A 227 18.32 -5.95 -13.54
CA GLU A 227 19.16 -7.09 -13.91
C GLU A 227 18.83 -7.61 -15.31
N ARG A 228 19.81 -8.25 -15.91
CA ARG A 228 19.70 -9.01 -17.15
C ARG A 228 20.17 -10.42 -16.90
N GLN A 229 19.27 -11.39 -17.04
CA GLN A 229 19.56 -12.80 -16.75
C GLN A 229 18.94 -13.71 -17.81
N TYR A 230 19.65 -14.77 -18.18
CA TYR A 230 19.11 -15.81 -19.05
C TYR A 230 18.14 -16.71 -18.27
N ARG A 231 16.91 -16.83 -18.74
CA ARG A 231 15.91 -17.74 -18.16
C ARG A 231 15.67 -18.92 -19.10
N HIS A 232 16.15 -20.09 -18.69
CA HIS A 232 16.14 -21.29 -19.54
C HIS A 232 14.74 -21.74 -19.98
N ALA A 233 13.72 -21.59 -19.12
CA ALA A 233 12.35 -22.00 -19.41
C ALA A 233 11.78 -21.32 -20.67
N VAL A 234 12.13 -20.04 -20.88
CA VAL A 234 11.72 -19.25 -22.06
C VAL A 234 12.83 -19.13 -23.11
N ARG A 235 14.08 -19.45 -22.76
CA ARG A 235 15.29 -19.36 -23.60
C ARG A 235 15.60 -17.94 -24.05
N GLU A 236 15.36 -16.98 -23.18
CA GLU A 236 15.56 -15.56 -23.44
C GLU A 236 16.38 -14.92 -22.32
N VAL A 237 17.04 -13.81 -22.64
CA VAL A 237 17.62 -12.93 -21.62
C VAL A 237 16.58 -11.88 -21.27
N LEU A 238 16.06 -11.96 -20.05
CA LEU A 238 14.98 -11.10 -19.56
C LEU A 238 15.56 -9.92 -18.78
N THR A 239 14.74 -8.88 -18.63
CA THR A 239 15.03 -7.75 -17.74
C THR A 239 14.25 -7.93 -16.45
N GLU A 240 14.94 -7.93 -15.32
CA GLU A 240 14.42 -8.35 -14.02
C GLU A 240 14.77 -7.31 -12.94
N ILE A 241 14.11 -7.42 -11.79
CA ILE A 241 14.61 -6.85 -10.54
C ILE A 241 15.30 -7.96 -9.74
N PRO A 242 16.24 -7.64 -8.83
CA PRO A 242 16.89 -8.64 -7.99
C PRO A 242 15.87 -9.54 -7.30
N ALA A 243 16.08 -10.84 -7.34
CA ALA A 243 15.12 -11.83 -6.86
C ALA A 243 15.73 -13.21 -6.66
N GLY A 244 15.49 -13.79 -5.49
CA GLY A 244 15.98 -15.14 -5.19
C GLY A 244 15.13 -15.91 -4.19
N ILE A 245 15.57 -17.11 -3.88
CA ILE A 245 14.78 -18.09 -3.12
C ILE A 245 14.89 -17.77 -1.63
N VAL A 246 13.76 -17.89 -0.91
CA VAL A 246 13.77 -17.88 0.55
C VAL A 246 14.19 -19.26 1.03
N GLU A 247 15.32 -19.35 1.72
CA GLU A 247 15.82 -20.63 2.24
C GLU A 247 14.91 -21.18 3.37
N ASP A 248 15.02 -22.48 3.63
CA ASP A 248 14.22 -23.16 4.65
C ASP A 248 14.44 -22.54 6.05
N GLY A 249 13.37 -21.92 6.59
CA GLY A 249 13.40 -21.25 7.89
C GLY A 249 13.96 -19.81 7.86
N GLU A 250 14.30 -19.30 6.68
CA GLU A 250 14.75 -17.91 6.49
C GLU A 250 13.55 -16.94 6.54
N ASP A 251 13.73 -15.81 7.23
CA ASP A 251 12.75 -14.72 7.19
C ASP A 251 12.80 -14.02 5.81
N PRO A 252 11.67 -13.73 5.15
CA PRO A 252 11.67 -13.14 3.81
C PRO A 252 12.42 -11.81 3.68
N LEU A 253 12.46 -10.96 4.72
CA LEU A 253 13.25 -9.73 4.65
C LEU A 253 14.75 -10.02 4.73
N THR A 254 15.14 -11.07 5.46
CA THR A 254 16.53 -11.53 5.54
C THR A 254 16.99 -12.07 4.19
N ALA A 255 16.17 -12.91 3.54
CA ALA A 255 16.40 -13.37 2.17
C ALA A 255 16.54 -12.19 1.20
N ALA A 256 15.60 -11.23 1.23
CA ALA A 256 15.66 -10.08 0.33
C ALA A 256 16.94 -9.23 0.47
N LYS A 257 17.45 -9.08 1.70
CA LYS A 257 18.72 -8.39 1.97
C LYS A 257 19.93 -9.17 1.45
N ARG A 258 19.93 -10.49 1.64
CA ARG A 258 20.97 -11.40 1.15
C ARG A 258 21.02 -11.36 -0.37
N GLU A 259 19.91 -11.62 -1.04
CA GLU A 259 19.82 -11.65 -2.51
C GLU A 259 20.24 -10.32 -3.13
N LEU A 260 19.76 -9.18 -2.60
CA LEU A 260 20.19 -7.88 -3.10
C LEU A 260 21.71 -7.71 -3.04
N SER A 261 22.34 -8.15 -1.94
CA SER A 261 23.80 -8.06 -1.78
C SER A 261 24.56 -9.04 -2.67
N GLU A 262 24.11 -10.29 -2.76
CA GLU A 262 24.77 -11.36 -3.52
C GLU A 262 24.70 -11.10 -5.03
N GLU A 263 23.50 -10.79 -5.54
CA GLU A 263 23.25 -10.58 -6.97
C GLU A 263 23.83 -9.26 -7.48
N THR A 264 23.75 -8.19 -6.67
CA THR A 264 24.05 -6.82 -7.14
C THR A 264 25.25 -6.13 -6.48
N GLY A 265 25.64 -6.56 -5.28
CA GLY A 265 26.63 -5.87 -4.44
C GLY A 265 26.08 -4.65 -3.70
N TYR A 266 24.76 -4.41 -3.74
CA TYR A 266 24.10 -3.30 -3.05
C TYR A 266 23.41 -3.73 -1.76
N GLY A 267 23.24 -2.78 -0.85
CA GLY A 267 22.51 -2.94 0.40
C GLY A 267 21.81 -1.66 0.80
N SER A 268 20.88 -1.77 1.74
CA SER A 268 20.09 -0.64 2.25
C SER A 268 19.77 -0.83 3.73
N ASP A 269 19.56 0.28 4.43
CA ASP A 269 19.03 0.33 5.80
C ASP A 269 17.54 0.76 5.84
N ASP A 270 16.94 1.12 4.70
CA ASP A 270 15.54 1.56 4.56
C ASP A 270 14.75 0.54 3.72
N TRP A 271 14.07 -0.37 4.42
CA TRP A 271 13.30 -1.46 3.84
C TRP A 271 11.82 -1.34 4.16
N GLN A 272 10.99 -1.56 3.14
CA GLN A 272 9.53 -1.57 3.29
C GLN A 272 8.92 -2.79 2.55
N PRO A 273 7.99 -3.53 3.16
CA PRO A 273 7.27 -4.57 2.44
C PRO A 273 6.36 -3.93 1.37
N LEU A 274 6.35 -4.51 0.16
CA LEU A 274 5.50 -4.06 -0.94
C LEU A 274 4.28 -4.96 -1.10
N SER A 275 4.44 -6.23 -1.47
CA SER A 275 3.33 -7.16 -1.69
C SER A 275 3.71 -8.60 -1.35
N VAL A 276 2.68 -9.44 -1.20
CA VAL A 276 2.80 -10.90 -1.21
C VAL A 276 1.81 -11.40 -2.26
N GLU A 277 2.34 -12.05 -3.29
CA GLU A 277 1.59 -12.51 -4.45
C GLU A 277 1.83 -14.00 -4.70
N TYR A 278 1.03 -14.60 -5.56
CA TYR A 278 1.29 -15.94 -6.09
C TYR A 278 1.70 -15.80 -7.55
N ALA A 279 2.79 -16.47 -7.95
CA ALA A 279 3.25 -16.43 -9.34
C ALA A 279 2.17 -16.96 -10.31
N GLN A 280 1.49 -18.04 -9.93
CA GLN A 280 0.36 -18.59 -10.68
C GLN A 280 -0.56 -19.41 -9.76
N GLY A 281 -1.36 -18.76 -8.91
CA GLY A 281 -2.18 -19.41 -7.86
C GLY A 281 -3.21 -20.46 -8.33
N GLY A 282 -3.40 -20.64 -9.64
CA GLY A 282 -4.19 -21.74 -10.19
C GLY A 282 -3.46 -23.10 -10.22
N VAL A 283 -2.12 -23.12 -10.19
CA VAL A 283 -1.32 -24.36 -10.30
C VAL A 283 0.02 -24.30 -9.54
N GLN A 284 0.36 -23.18 -8.89
CA GLN A 284 1.57 -23.01 -8.09
C GLN A 284 1.18 -22.47 -6.71
N ASP A 285 1.86 -22.95 -5.67
CA ASP A 285 1.58 -22.58 -4.28
C ASP A 285 2.61 -21.63 -3.65
N ASN A 286 3.70 -21.35 -4.37
CA ASN A 286 4.78 -20.53 -3.85
C ASN A 286 4.38 -19.06 -3.76
N LYS A 287 4.81 -18.43 -2.66
CA LYS A 287 4.61 -17.00 -2.43
C LYS A 287 5.77 -16.21 -3.02
N MET A 288 5.42 -15.09 -3.64
CA MET A 288 6.33 -14.06 -4.12
C MET A 288 6.24 -12.88 -3.16
N TYR A 289 7.27 -12.66 -2.35
CA TYR A 289 7.39 -11.54 -1.44
C TYR A 289 8.10 -10.40 -2.14
N SER A 290 7.54 -9.19 -2.16
CA SER A 290 8.24 -8.04 -2.72
C SER A 290 8.57 -6.99 -1.66
N PHE A 291 9.73 -6.36 -1.81
CA PHE A 291 10.24 -5.33 -0.92
C PHE A 291 10.75 -4.12 -1.69
N LEU A 292 10.65 -2.95 -1.07
CA LEU A 292 11.28 -1.71 -1.52
C LEU A 292 12.50 -1.46 -0.63
N ALA A 293 13.68 -1.35 -1.25
CA ALA A 293 14.91 -0.93 -0.61
C ALA A 293 15.27 0.47 -1.10
N ARG A 294 15.17 1.49 -0.24
CA ARG A 294 15.54 2.88 -0.60
C ARG A 294 16.97 3.19 -0.21
N ASN A 295 17.55 4.21 -0.84
CA ASN A 295 18.90 4.65 -0.55
C ASN A 295 19.91 3.49 -0.65
N ALA A 296 19.70 2.59 -1.61
CA ALA A 296 20.56 1.45 -1.82
C ALA A 296 21.95 1.91 -2.27
N ILE A 297 22.99 1.48 -1.55
CA ILE A 297 24.39 1.84 -1.79
C ILE A 297 25.24 0.58 -2.01
N PRO A 298 26.40 0.67 -2.69
CA PRO A 298 27.33 -0.44 -2.76
C PRO A 298 27.81 -0.83 -1.35
N VAL A 299 27.74 -2.12 -1.01
CA VAL A 299 28.16 -2.66 0.29
C VAL A 299 29.27 -3.71 0.19
N GLY A 300 29.59 -4.19 -1.01
CA GLY A 300 30.65 -5.16 -1.21
C GLY A 300 30.75 -5.64 -2.66
N ASP A 301 31.62 -6.63 -2.84
CA ASP A 301 31.69 -7.38 -4.10
C ASP A 301 30.49 -8.32 -4.23
N ARG A 302 30.15 -8.66 -5.48
CA ARG A 302 29.07 -9.59 -5.79
C ARG A 302 29.48 -11.02 -5.42
N HIS A 303 28.51 -11.80 -4.98
CA HIS A 303 28.69 -13.19 -4.58
C HIS A 303 27.64 -14.06 -5.27
N LEU A 304 27.77 -14.17 -6.60
CA LEU A 304 26.87 -14.98 -7.42
C LEU A 304 27.07 -16.47 -7.17
N ASP A 305 25.96 -17.21 -7.27
CA ASP A 305 26.01 -18.66 -7.28
C ASP A 305 26.67 -19.19 -8.55
N SER A 306 27.22 -20.41 -8.48
CA SER A 306 27.98 -21.02 -9.60
C SER A 306 27.17 -21.20 -10.90
N THR A 307 25.85 -21.12 -10.80
CA THR A 307 24.89 -21.25 -11.91
C THR A 307 24.34 -19.92 -12.40
N GLU A 308 24.73 -18.80 -11.79
CA GLU A 308 24.19 -17.48 -12.08
C GLU A 308 25.09 -16.70 -13.03
N ASP A 309 24.46 -16.10 -14.03
CA ASP A 309 25.09 -15.15 -14.96
C ASP A 309 24.18 -13.93 -15.06
N ILE A 310 24.45 -12.95 -14.19
CA ILE A 310 23.62 -11.75 -13.98
C ILE A 310 24.43 -10.52 -14.36
N SER A 311 23.84 -9.65 -15.20
CA SER A 311 24.35 -8.31 -15.48
C SER A 311 23.49 -7.26 -14.80
N VAL A 312 24.12 -6.38 -14.00
CA VAL A 312 23.45 -5.36 -13.18
C VAL A 312 23.50 -4.01 -13.87
N HIS A 313 22.38 -3.29 -13.87
CA HIS A 313 22.18 -2.00 -14.52
C HIS A 313 21.49 -1.02 -13.59
N LEU A 314 21.97 0.22 -13.54
CA LEU A 314 21.27 1.32 -12.89
C LEU A 314 20.47 2.09 -13.95
N ILE A 315 19.14 2.06 -13.86
CA ILE A 315 18.24 2.63 -14.87
C ILE A 315 17.39 3.73 -14.24
N ASP A 316 17.18 4.83 -14.97
CA ASP A 316 16.29 5.91 -14.52
C ASP A 316 14.83 5.43 -14.43
N LYS A 317 14.09 5.91 -13.42
CA LYS A 317 12.70 5.51 -13.14
C LYS A 317 11.79 5.69 -14.35
N GLU A 318 11.95 6.79 -15.07
CA GLU A 318 11.19 7.11 -16.27
C GLU A 318 11.39 6.06 -17.37
N GLU A 319 12.63 5.57 -17.53
CA GLU A 319 12.92 4.53 -18.51
C GLU A 319 12.36 3.17 -18.05
N VAL A 320 12.52 2.80 -16.77
CA VAL A 320 11.91 1.55 -16.25
C VAL A 320 10.39 1.57 -16.39
N LEU A 321 9.74 2.71 -16.11
CA LEU A 321 8.31 2.87 -16.36
C LEU A 321 7.98 2.72 -17.86
N GLY A 322 8.77 3.33 -18.73
CA GLY A 322 8.66 3.15 -20.17
C GLY A 322 8.77 1.68 -20.60
N MET A 323 9.71 0.93 -20.02
CA MET A 323 9.91 -0.50 -20.24
C MET A 323 8.70 -1.32 -19.79
N LEU A 324 8.11 -1.04 -18.62
CA LEU A 324 6.87 -1.67 -18.16
C LEU A 324 5.72 -1.41 -19.14
N VAL A 325 5.54 -0.17 -19.57
CA VAL A 325 4.46 0.24 -20.49
C VAL A 325 4.60 -0.46 -21.85
N ARG A 326 5.83 -0.64 -22.35
CA ARG A 326 6.09 -1.33 -23.62
C ARG A 326 6.05 -2.86 -23.52
N GLY A 327 6.04 -3.40 -22.30
CA GLY A 327 6.11 -4.84 -22.06
C GLY A 327 7.51 -5.44 -22.15
N ASP A 328 8.57 -4.61 -22.04
CA ASP A 328 9.97 -5.05 -22.04
C ASP A 328 10.35 -5.79 -20.73
N ILE A 329 9.53 -5.64 -19.69
CA ILE A 329 9.61 -6.38 -18.42
C ILE A 329 8.39 -7.31 -18.36
N SER A 330 8.61 -8.57 -18.73
CA SER A 330 7.54 -9.52 -19.09
C SER A 330 7.41 -10.70 -18.13
N GLN A 331 7.95 -10.58 -16.91
CA GLN A 331 7.77 -11.58 -15.86
C GLN A 331 6.65 -11.18 -14.90
N ALA A 332 5.58 -11.97 -14.95
CA ALA A 332 4.38 -11.80 -14.15
C ALA A 332 4.61 -11.68 -12.63
N PRO A 333 5.59 -12.34 -11.99
CA PRO A 333 5.81 -12.11 -10.55
C PRO A 333 6.66 -10.87 -10.21
N LEU A 334 7.41 -10.32 -11.19
CA LEU A 334 8.32 -9.19 -10.95
C LEU A 334 7.69 -7.85 -11.32
N SER A 335 6.94 -7.79 -12.43
CA SER A 335 6.32 -6.55 -12.89
C SER A 335 5.26 -5.96 -11.94
N PRO A 336 4.47 -6.74 -11.16
CA PRO A 336 3.52 -6.17 -10.19
C PRO A 336 4.20 -5.38 -9.09
N ALA A 337 5.37 -5.83 -8.61
CA ALA A 337 6.15 -5.10 -7.61
C ALA A 337 6.55 -3.71 -8.12
N LEU A 338 7.01 -3.64 -9.38
CA LEU A 338 7.33 -2.37 -10.03
C LEU A 338 6.10 -1.50 -10.28
N TRP A 339 5.00 -2.06 -10.79
CA TRP A 339 3.74 -1.31 -10.97
C TRP A 339 3.24 -0.70 -9.67
N LYS A 340 3.29 -1.48 -8.58
CA LYS A 340 2.96 -1.02 -7.24
C LYS A 340 3.91 0.07 -6.78
N TYR A 341 5.22 -0.09 -7.02
CA TYR A 341 6.22 0.93 -6.72
C TYR A 341 5.87 2.26 -7.41
N PHE A 342 5.64 2.24 -8.72
CA PHE A 342 5.32 3.45 -9.48
C PHE A 342 4.01 4.09 -9.06
N ALA A 343 2.97 3.29 -8.76
CA ALA A 343 1.66 3.80 -8.34
C ALA A 343 1.71 4.51 -6.98
N LEU A 344 2.50 3.99 -6.04
CA LEU A 344 2.49 4.43 -4.65
C LEU A 344 3.58 5.43 -4.32
N TYR A 345 4.79 5.25 -4.87
CA TYR A 345 6.00 5.94 -4.43
C TYR A 345 6.59 6.88 -5.48
N THR A 346 5.92 7.06 -6.61
CA THR A 346 6.30 8.04 -7.62
C THR A 346 5.09 8.88 -8.04
N ASP A 347 5.37 10.07 -8.58
CA ASP A 347 4.35 10.91 -9.19
C ASP A 347 4.31 10.76 -10.73
N LEU A 348 5.07 9.83 -11.32
CA LEU A 348 5.15 9.62 -12.77
C LEU A 348 3.84 9.11 -13.39
N LEU A 349 2.96 8.50 -12.60
CA LEU A 349 1.64 8.03 -13.02
C LEU A 349 0.49 8.99 -12.67
N ARG A 350 0.76 10.18 -12.10
CA ARG A 350 -0.25 11.03 -11.45
C ARG A 350 -0.55 12.33 -12.18
#